data_AF-A0A328YMC9-F1
#
_entry.id   AF-A0A328YMC9-F1
#
_cell.length_a   1.000
_cell.length_b   1.000
_cell.length_c   1.000
_cell.angle_alpha   90.00
_cell.angle_beta   90.00
_cell.angle_gamma   90.00
#
_symmetry.space_group_name_H-M   'P 1'
#
loop_
_entity.id
_entity.type
_entity.pdbx_description
1 polymer ?
#
loop_
_entity_poly.entity_id
_entity_poly.type
_entity_poly.pdbx_seq_one_letter_code
_entity_poly.pdbx_strand_id
1 'polypeptide(L)' 'LLETGIVGINEGALAAEAAPFGGVKESGYGREGSTHGLDDYLHTKYLCQGGLD' A
#
# COMPACT_ATOMS: atom_id res chain seq x y z
N LEU A 1 1.74 -17.35 -14.58
CA LEU A 1 1.94 -16.59 -13.31
C LEU A 1 0.59 -15.99 -12.92
N LEU A 2 0.30 -15.85 -11.62
CA LEU A 2 -0.94 -15.21 -11.16
C LEU A 2 -0.78 -13.68 -11.23
N GLU A 3 -1.70 -13.00 -11.90
CA GLU A 3 -1.70 -11.54 -12.06
C GLU A 3 -2.77 -10.92 -11.16
N THR A 4 -2.53 -10.94 -9.85
CA THR A 4 -3.44 -10.47 -8.80
C THR A 4 -2.66 -9.68 -7.75
N GLY A 5 -3.33 -8.78 -7.04
CA GLY A 5 -2.72 -8.04 -5.93
C GLY A 5 -2.69 -8.81 -4.60
N ILE A 6 -3.48 -9.88 -4.47
CA ILE A 6 -3.56 -10.71 -3.26
C ILE A 6 -3.59 -12.19 -3.67
N VAL A 7 -2.80 -13.03 -2.98
CA VAL A 7 -2.74 -14.48 -3.19
C VAL A 7 -2.91 -15.19 -1.83
N GLY A 8 -3.98 -15.98 -1.70
CA GLY A 8 -4.14 -16.92 -0.60
C GLY A 8 -3.56 -18.29 -0.94
N ILE A 9 -2.87 -18.94 0.00
CA ILE A 9 -2.31 -20.28 -0.17
C ILE A 9 -2.89 -21.17 0.91
N ASN A 10 -3.71 -22.14 0.52
CA ASN A 10 -4.43 -23.05 1.43
C ASN A 10 -5.30 -22.35 2.49
N GLU A 11 -5.64 -21.07 2.28
CA GLU A 11 -6.43 -20.23 3.18
C GLU A 11 -7.35 -19.32 2.33
N GLY A 12 -8.61 -19.17 2.77
CA GLY A 12 -9.62 -18.35 2.11
C GLY A 12 -9.98 -17.07 2.89
N ALA A 13 -9.70 -17.02 4.19
CA ALA A 13 -9.91 -15.84 5.03
C ALA A 13 -8.64 -14.98 5.05
N LEU A 14 -8.53 -14.06 4.10
CA LEU A 14 -7.30 -13.27 3.90
C LEU A 14 -7.32 -11.90 4.60
N ALA A 15 -8.48 -11.43 5.06
CA ALA A 15 -8.67 -10.11 5.66
C ALA A 15 -7.76 -9.90 6.88
N ALA A 16 -6.84 -8.93 6.79
CA ALA A 16 -5.94 -8.55 7.87
C ALA A 16 -5.57 -7.06 7.72
N GLU A 17 -5.70 -6.26 8.78
CA GLU A 17 -5.45 -4.81 8.71
C GLU A 17 -3.97 -4.49 8.44
N ALA A 18 -3.07 -5.39 8.85
CA ALA A 18 -1.63 -5.24 8.65
C ALA A 18 -1.17 -5.60 7.23
N ALA A 19 -2.01 -6.23 6.41
CA ALA A 19 -1.67 -6.62 5.04
C ALA A 19 -2.13 -5.56 4.02
N PRO A 20 -1.39 -5.34 2.91
CA PRO A 20 -1.78 -4.38 1.89
C PRO A 20 -2.86 -4.97 0.98
N PHE A 21 -4.06 -4.38 1.00
CA PHE A 21 -5.19 -4.76 0.14
C PHE A 21 -5.22 -3.90 -1.11
N GLY A 22 -5.35 -4.53 -2.28
CA GLY A 22 -5.58 -3.80 -3.53
C GLY A 22 -5.37 -4.67 -4.77
N GLY A 23 -5.76 -4.14 -5.91
CA GLY A 23 -5.74 -4.84 -7.19
C GLY A 23 -4.49 -4.57 -8.04
N VAL A 24 -4.47 -5.20 -9.21
CA VAL A 24 -3.55 -4.85 -10.30
C VAL A 24 -4.38 -4.68 -11.57
N LYS A 25 -3.85 -3.96 -12.58
CA LYS A 25 -4.55 -3.66 -13.84
C LYS A 25 -5.84 -2.86 -13.59
N GLU A 26 -6.92 -3.22 -14.26
CA GLU A 26 -8.23 -2.56 -14.18
C GLU A 26 -8.95 -2.80 -12.85
N SER A 27 -8.43 -3.68 -11.98
CA SER A 27 -9.00 -3.93 -10.65
C SER A 27 -8.76 -2.79 -9.65
N GLY A 28 -7.92 -1.80 -10.00
CA GLY A 28 -7.71 -0.60 -9.20
C GLY A 28 -6.24 -0.22 -9.02
N TYR A 29 -6.03 0.96 -8.45
CA TYR A 29 -4.73 1.55 -8.11
C TYR A 29 -4.67 1.83 -6.61
N GLY A 30 -3.47 1.93 -6.05
CA GLY A 30 -3.28 2.17 -4.62
C GLY A 30 -3.37 0.89 -3.77
N ARG A 31 -3.18 1.05 -2.46
CA ARG A 31 -3.30 -0.03 -1.46
C ARG A 31 -3.93 0.49 -0.19
N GLU A 32 -4.79 -0.32 0.42
CA GLU A 32 -5.42 -0.05 1.70
C GLU A 32 -4.83 -0.95 2.80
N GLY A 33 -4.89 -0.52 4.05
CA GLY A 33 -4.28 -1.23 5.18
C GLY A 33 -2.75 -1.30 5.11
N SER A 34 -2.12 -2.06 6.00
CA SER A 34 -0.67 -2.15 6.19
C SER A 34 0.02 -0.80 6.45
N THR A 35 1.35 -0.80 6.40
CA THR A 35 2.16 0.41 6.41
C THR A 35 1.95 1.30 5.18
N HIS A 36 1.40 0.76 4.08
CA HIS A 36 1.21 1.48 2.82
C HIS A 36 -0.12 2.23 2.75
N GLY A 37 -1.08 1.92 3.62
CA GLY A 37 -2.44 2.45 3.51
C GLY A 37 -2.55 3.96 3.66
N LEU A 38 -1.56 4.61 4.30
CA LEU A 38 -1.51 6.07 4.43
C LEU A 38 -0.81 6.76 3.24
N ASP A 39 -0.08 6.03 2.40
CA ASP A 39 0.70 6.61 1.30
C ASP A 39 -0.20 7.33 0.29
N ASP A 40 -1.43 6.83 0.08
CA ASP A 40 -2.42 7.44 -0.82
C ASP A 40 -3.07 8.72 -0.24
N TYR A 41 -2.88 9.00 1.05
CA TYR A 41 -3.44 10.15 1.76
C TYR A 41 -2.39 11.18 2.18
N LEU A 42 -1.10 10.87 2.04
CA LEU A 42 0.01 11.71 2.44
C LEU A 42 0.78 12.21 1.22
N HIS A 43 1.35 13.40 1.35
CA HIS A 43 2.25 13.95 0.35
C HIS A 43 3.66 14.01 0.91
N THR A 44 4.61 13.37 0.21
CA THR A 44 6.02 13.51 0.52
C THR A 44 6.45 14.95 0.23
N LYS A 45 7.01 15.62 1.25
CA LYS A 45 7.55 16.98 1.13
C LYS A 45 9.01 16.97 1.53
N TYR A 46 9.87 17.40 0.62
CA TYR A 46 11.27 17.64 0.92
C TYR A 46 11.44 19.04 1.52
N LEU A 47 12.18 19.12 2.63
CA LEU A 47 12.55 20.39 3.27
C LEU A 47 14.07 20.46 3.38
N CYS A 48 14.66 21.51 2.80
CA CYS A 48 16.07 21.84 2.96
C CYS A 48 16.18 23.08 3.87
N GLN A 49 16.41 22.86 5.16
CA GLN A 49 16.56 23.95 6.11
C GLN A 49 18.00 24.46 6.10
N GLY A 50 18.22 25.63 5.51
CA GLY A 50 19.47 26.38 5.64
C GLY A 50 19.56 27.15 6.97
N GLY A 51 20.69 27.79 7.23
CA GLY A 51 20.90 28.58 8.45
C GLY A 51 21.05 27.74 9.72
N LEU A 52 21.76 26.61 9.61
CA LEU A 52 22.23 25.85 10.78
C LEU A 52 23.51 26.54 11.25
N ASP A 53 23.38 27.48 12.18
CA ASP A 53 24.53 28.03 12.91
C ASP A 53 25.19 26.95 13.78
#